data_AF-A0AAV5UDL1-F1
#
_entry.id   AF-A0AAV5UDL1-F1
#
_cell.length_a   1.000
_cell.length_b   1.000
_cell.length_c   1.000
_cell.angle_alpha   90.00
_cell.angle_beta   90.00
_cell.angle_gamma   90.00
#
_symmetry.space_group_name_H-M   'P 1'
#
loop_
_entity.id
_entity.type
_entity.pdbx_description
1 polymer ?
#
loop_
_entity_poly.entity_id
_entity_poly.type
_entity_poly.pdbx_seq_one_letter_code
_entity_poly.pdbx_strand_id
1 'polypeptide(L)'
;SHTAQREFANLQGLLDIVQSRGNLASTVIPVLSILIERMNSEHSCASVRAAIRKRLVDTLEVYKQNEFLVLATCLDPRFKINFLDATSKELLHAKVLEILDESTEDTNEKPVEEEEDDPFHRPVQGDEPASVAG
;
A
#
# COMPACT_ATOMS: atom_id res chain seq x y z
N SER A 1 -4.56 -6.30 21.13
CA SER A 1 -4.30 -4.93 21.59
C SER A 1 -4.99 -3.98 20.63
N HIS A 2 -5.86 -3.07 21.12
CA HIS A 2 -6.57 -2.08 20.30
C HIS A 2 -5.61 -1.22 19.44
N THR A 3 -4.39 -1.00 19.93
CA THR A 3 -3.34 -0.26 19.22
C THR A 3 -2.92 -0.95 17.91
N ALA A 4 -2.76 -2.27 17.93
CA ALA A 4 -2.32 -3.03 16.75
C ALA A 4 -3.38 -3.09 15.64
N GLN A 5 -4.66 -3.12 16.01
CA GLN A 5 -5.76 -3.08 15.03
C GLN A 5 -5.86 -1.71 14.35
N ARG A 6 -5.60 -0.62 15.10
CA ARG A 6 -5.60 0.73 14.56
C ARG A 6 -4.42 0.98 13.62
N GLU A 7 -3.21 0.54 14.00
CA GLU A 7 -2.04 0.61 13.12
C GLU A 7 -2.25 -0.16 11.80
N PHE A 8 -2.91 -1.32 11.87
CA PHE A 8 -3.22 -2.11 10.68
C PHE A 8 -4.20 -1.39 9.73
N ALA A 9 -5.25 -0.77 10.27
CA ALA A 9 -6.20 0.01 9.48
C ALA A 9 -5.53 1.20 8.76
N ASN A 10 -4.57 1.86 9.41
CA ASN A 10 -3.86 3.00 8.82
C ASN A 10 -2.92 2.58 7.69
N LEU A 11 -2.22 1.46 7.86
CA LEU A 11 -1.39 0.89 6.80
C LEU A 11 -2.25 0.45 5.61
N GLN A 12 -3.46 -0.06 5.88
CA GLN A 12 -4.42 -0.39 4.83
C GLN A 12 -4.86 0.85 4.03
N GLY A 13 -5.17 1.96 4.70
CA GLY A 13 -5.51 3.22 4.02
C GLY A 13 -4.39 3.77 3.13
N LEU A 14 -3.14 3.72 3.59
CA LEU A 14 -1.98 4.08 2.77
C LEU A 14 -1.81 3.16 1.55
N LEU A 15 -2.03 1.86 1.74
CA LEU A 15 -1.94 0.89 0.67
C LEU A 15 -3.01 1.15 -0.40
N ASP A 16 -4.23 1.47 0.00
CA ASP A 16 -5.34 1.77 -0.90
C ASP A 16 -5.05 3.04 -1.74
N ILE A 17 -4.48 4.08 -1.12
CA ILE A 17 -4.02 5.29 -1.82
C ILE A 17 -2.95 4.94 -2.87
N VAL A 18 -1.99 4.08 -2.52
CA VAL A 18 -0.93 3.63 -3.44
C VAL A 18 -1.50 2.82 -4.60
N GLN A 19 -2.39 1.87 -4.31
CA GLN A 19 -3.00 0.99 -5.31
C GLN A 19 -3.90 1.75 -6.28
N SER A 20 -4.62 2.78 -5.80
CA SER A 20 -5.49 3.63 -6.65
C SER A 20 -4.74 4.35 -7.78
N ARG A 21 -3.42 4.53 -7.64
CA ARG A 21 -2.55 5.25 -8.58
C ARG A 21 -1.67 4.33 -9.43
N GLY A 22 -1.81 3.01 -9.29
CA GLY A 22 -1.20 2.00 -10.16
C GLY A 22 -0.04 1.22 -9.55
N ASN A 23 -0.05 -0.10 -9.75
CA ASN A 23 0.86 -1.08 -9.13
C ASN A 23 2.35 -0.97 -9.52
N LEU A 24 2.71 -0.09 -10.46
CA LEU A 24 4.09 0.06 -10.92
C LEU A 24 4.87 1.12 -10.14
N ALA A 25 4.20 1.99 -9.38
CA ALA A 25 4.82 3.10 -8.67
C ALA A 25 5.96 2.65 -7.72
N SER A 26 5.77 1.52 -7.03
CA SER A 26 6.75 0.97 -6.10
C SER A 26 8.04 0.47 -6.76
N THR A 27 8.04 0.27 -8.08
CA THR A 27 9.18 -0.29 -8.81
C THR A 27 10.13 0.77 -9.37
N VAL A 28 9.68 2.03 -9.46
CA VAL A 28 10.43 3.11 -10.13
C VAL A 28 11.78 3.36 -9.46
N ILE A 29 11.78 3.58 -8.13
CA ILE A 29 13.01 3.83 -7.36
C ILE A 29 13.94 2.59 -7.35
N PRO A 30 13.44 1.36 -7.07
CA PRO A 30 14.27 0.16 -7.12
C PRO A 30 14.93 -0.09 -8.49
N VAL A 31 14.17 0.02 -9.57
CA VAL A 31 14.67 -0.24 -10.93
C VAL A 31 15.78 0.73 -11.30
N LEU A 32 15.59 2.03 -11.05
CA LEU A 32 16.61 3.04 -11.34
C LEU A 32 17.89 2.80 -10.53
N SER A 33 17.74 2.43 -9.25
CA SER A 33 18.88 2.17 -8.37
C SER A 33 19.70 0.98 -8.87
N ILE A 34 19.03 -0.11 -9.27
CA ILE A 34 19.69 -1.31 -9.83
C ILE A 34 20.36 -0.98 -11.17
N LEU A 35 19.71 -0.21 -12.05
CA LEU A 35 20.30 0.18 -13.34
C LEU A 35 21.56 1.03 -13.16
N ILE A 36 21.57 1.95 -12.19
CA ILE A 36 22.75 2.75 -11.85
C ILE A 36 23.90 1.86 -11.36
N GLU A 37 23.60 0.90 -10.48
CA GLU A 37 24.59 -0.06 -9.98
C GLU A 37 25.18 -0.92 -11.10
N ARG A 38 24.33 -1.49 -11.97
CA ARG A 38 24.74 -2.26 -13.16
C ARG A 38 25.58 -1.42 -14.11
N MET A 39 25.31 -0.12 -14.20
CA MET A 39 26.12 0.79 -15.02
C MET A 39 27.53 1.03 -14.45
N ASN A 40 27.77 0.79 -13.16
CA ASN A 40 29.09 0.89 -12.56
C ASN A 40 29.93 -0.38 -12.70
N SER A 41 29.32 -1.55 -12.94
CA SER A 41 30.02 -2.85 -12.93
C SER A 41 30.60 -3.31 -14.28
N GLU A 42 30.23 -2.70 -15.41
CA GLU A 42 30.68 -3.16 -16.75
C GLU A 42 31.59 -2.14 -17.45
N HIS A 43 32.55 -2.65 -18.23
CA HIS A 43 33.69 -1.88 -18.74
C HIS A 43 33.56 -1.39 -20.20
N SER A 44 32.53 -1.81 -20.95
CA SER A 44 32.33 -1.37 -22.34
C SER A 44 31.60 -0.02 -22.41
N CYS A 45 31.89 0.80 -23.43
CA CYS A 45 31.15 2.05 -23.71
C CYS A 45 31.09 3.06 -22.54
N ALA A 46 32.22 3.24 -21.83
CA ALA A 46 32.30 4.04 -20.60
C ALA A 46 31.73 5.47 -20.71
N SER A 47 31.97 6.17 -21.83
CA SER A 47 31.48 7.54 -22.03
C SER A 47 29.95 7.62 -22.15
N VAL A 48 29.34 6.70 -22.92
CA VAL A 48 27.88 6.61 -23.09
C VAL A 48 27.22 6.20 -21.79
N ARG A 49 27.78 5.23 -21.06
CA ARG A 49 27.29 4.81 -19.75
C ARG A 49 27.37 5.93 -18.73
N ALA A 50 28.45 6.71 -18.71
CA ALA A 50 28.58 7.84 -17.81
C ALA A 50 27.47 8.88 -18.05
N ALA A 51 27.12 9.15 -19.32
CA ALA A 51 26.04 10.05 -19.67
C ALA A 51 24.66 9.51 -19.25
N ILE A 52 24.37 8.23 -19.55
CA ILE A 52 23.12 7.57 -19.15
C ILE A 52 23.01 7.52 -17.63
N ARG A 53 24.08 7.12 -16.93
CA ARG A 53 24.14 7.08 -15.47
C ARG A 53 23.87 8.44 -14.86
N LYS A 54 24.50 9.50 -15.36
CA LYS A 54 24.24 10.86 -14.88
C LYS A 54 22.75 11.17 -14.97
N ARG A 55 22.12 10.89 -16.12
CA ARG A 55 20.69 11.11 -16.29
C ARG A 55 19.83 10.26 -15.35
N LEU A 56 20.17 8.99 -15.12
CA LEU A 56 19.44 8.13 -14.19
C LEU A 56 19.59 8.60 -12.74
N VAL A 57 20.79 9.05 -12.33
CA VAL A 57 21.01 9.63 -11.00
C VAL A 57 20.17 10.89 -10.82
N ASP A 58 20.23 11.82 -11.77
CA ASP A 58 19.43 13.06 -11.72
C ASP A 58 17.93 12.74 -11.63
N THR A 59 17.46 11.73 -12.38
CA THR A 59 16.06 11.29 -12.37
C THR A 59 15.68 10.62 -11.05
N LEU A 60 16.57 9.78 -10.50
CA LEU A 60 16.36 9.10 -9.23
C LEU A 60 16.23 10.11 -8.08
N GLU A 61 17.05 11.16 -8.05
CA GLU A 61 16.97 12.20 -7.03
C GLU A 61 15.63 12.94 -7.10
N VAL A 62 15.11 13.24 -8.30
CA VAL A 62 13.77 13.82 -8.45
C VAL A 62 12.68 12.88 -7.91
N TYR A 63 12.80 11.57 -8.17
CA TYR A 63 11.81 10.61 -7.67
C TYR A 63 11.92 10.32 -6.17
N LYS A 64 13.10 10.44 -5.57
CA LYS A 64 13.28 10.39 -4.11
C LYS A 64 12.67 11.59 -3.38
N GLN A 65 12.45 12.71 -4.08
CA GLN A 65 11.72 13.86 -3.55
C GLN A 65 10.20 13.72 -3.70
N ASN A 66 9.72 12.70 -4.43
CA ASN A 66 8.31 12.45 -4.60
C ASN A 66 7.79 11.51 -3.51
N GLU A 67 7.11 12.07 -2.52
CA GLU A 67 6.59 11.33 -1.36
C GLU A 67 5.77 10.09 -1.74
N PHE A 68 4.93 10.20 -2.77
CA PHE A 68 4.10 9.09 -3.24
C PHE A 68 4.95 7.90 -3.73
N LEU A 69 6.00 8.15 -4.50
CA LEU A 69 6.88 7.09 -5.01
C LEU A 69 7.71 6.46 -3.88
N VAL A 70 8.14 7.27 -2.91
CA VAL A 70 8.87 6.79 -1.73
C VAL A 70 7.96 5.89 -0.89
N LEU A 71 6.75 6.36 -0.54
CA LEU A 71 5.78 5.58 0.23
C LEU A 71 5.36 4.30 -0.49
N ALA A 72 5.09 4.37 -1.80
CA ALA A 72 4.78 3.20 -2.61
C ALA A 72 5.90 2.16 -2.56
N THR A 73 7.16 2.61 -2.61
CA THR A 73 8.33 1.73 -2.49
C THR A 73 8.47 1.14 -1.08
N CYS A 74 8.21 1.93 -0.03
CA CYS A 74 8.31 1.53 1.37
C CYS A 74 7.25 0.50 1.78
N LEU A 75 6.04 0.63 1.25
CA LEU A 75 4.90 -0.24 1.54
C LEU A 75 4.94 -1.54 0.74
N ASP A 76 5.75 -1.61 -0.32
CA ASP A 76 5.92 -2.82 -1.11
C ASP A 76 6.83 -3.83 -0.35
N PRO A 77 6.32 -5.02 0.00
CA PRO A 77 7.07 -6.00 0.77
C PRO A 77 8.32 -6.50 0.04
N ARG A 78 8.38 -6.39 -1.29
CA ARG A 78 9.54 -6.80 -2.09
C ARG A 78 10.74 -5.88 -1.89
N PHE A 79 10.50 -4.62 -1.52
CA PHE A 79 11.51 -3.57 -1.49
C PHE A 79 11.78 -3.01 -0.08
N LYS A 80 10.91 -3.31 0.88
CA LYS A 80 10.99 -2.88 2.29
C LYS A 80 12.34 -3.10 2.98
N ILE A 81 13.11 -4.11 2.60
CA ILE A 81 14.41 -4.39 3.25
C ILE A 81 15.54 -3.56 2.62
N ASN A 82 15.50 -3.37 1.30
CA ASN A 82 16.63 -2.85 0.53
C ASN A 82 16.54 -1.33 0.28
N PHE A 83 15.35 -0.75 0.40
CA PHE A 83 15.09 0.65 0.00
C PHE A 83 14.50 1.51 1.13
N LEU A 84 14.47 0.98 2.37
CA LEU A 84 13.91 1.65 3.54
C LEU A 84 15.04 2.26 4.39
N ASP A 85 15.55 3.42 3.96
CA ASP A 85 16.52 4.20 4.72
C ASP A 85 15.86 4.99 5.87
N ALA A 86 16.66 5.64 6.73
CA ALA A 86 16.15 6.36 7.89
C ALA A 86 15.16 7.47 7.50
N THR A 87 15.47 8.23 6.45
CA THR A 87 14.62 9.30 5.93
C THR A 87 13.27 8.77 5.44
N SER A 88 13.26 7.64 4.73
CA SER A 88 12.04 7.01 4.23
C SER A 88 11.17 6.45 5.37
N LYS A 89 11.80 5.98 6.45
CA LYS A 89 11.09 5.55 7.68
C LYS A 89 10.43 6.73 8.39
N GLU A 90 11.13 7.85 8.52
CA GLU A 90 10.59 9.07 9.12
C GLU A 90 9.39 9.60 8.33
N LEU A 91 9.51 9.62 6.99
CA LEU A 91 8.40 10.00 6.11
C LEU A 91 7.19 9.07 6.28
N LEU A 92 7.40 7.75 6.27
CA LEU A 92 6.33 6.79 6.49
C LEU A 92 5.65 6.99 7.85
N HIS A 93 6.44 7.21 8.90
CA HIS A 93 5.92 7.45 10.25
C HIS A 93 5.10 8.74 10.31
N ALA A 94 5.59 9.84 9.70
CA ALA A 94 4.86 11.10 9.63
C ALA A 94 3.52 10.95 8.91
N LYS A 95 3.47 10.21 7.78
CA LYS A 95 2.20 9.98 7.05
C LYS A 95 1.23 9.06 7.79
N VAL A 96 1.72 8.09 8.54
CA VAL A 96 0.87 7.29 9.44
C VAL A 96 0.28 8.18 10.54
N LEU A 97 1.04 9.14 11.08
CA LEU A 97 0.55 10.12 12.06
C LEU A 97 -0.47 11.11 11.46
N GLU A 98 -0.24 11.63 10.26
CA GLU A 98 -1.22 12.50 9.58
C GLU A 98 -2.57 11.79 9.41
N ILE A 99 -2.56 10.53 8.98
CA ILE A 99 -3.79 9.71 8.85
C ILE A 99 -4.43 9.45 10.22
N LEU A 100 -3.63 9.33 11.28
CA LEU A 100 -4.12 9.18 12.65
C LEU A 100 -4.86 10.42 13.15
N ASP A 101 -4.36 11.61 12.81
CA ASP A 101 -4.97 12.89 13.18
C ASP A 101 -6.26 13.14 12.37
N GLU A 102 -6.24 12.90 11.06
CA GLU A 102 -7.43 13.03 10.20
C GLU A 102 -8.56 12.05 10.58
N SER A 103 -8.23 10.85 11.05
CA SER A 103 -9.20 9.85 11.51
C SER A 103 -9.91 10.23 12.83
N THR A 104 -9.48 11.29 13.53
CA THR A 104 -10.12 11.72 14.79
C THR A 104 -11.17 12.83 14.61
N GLU A 105 -11.30 13.43 13.43
CA GLU A 105 -12.24 14.53 13.20
C GLU A 105 -13.63 14.12 12.70
N ASP A 106 -13.90 12.82 12.51
CA ASP A 106 -15.16 12.34 11.92
C ASP A 106 -15.92 11.29 12.76
N THR A 107 -15.97 11.47 14.10
CA THR A 107 -16.97 10.80 14.95
C THR A 107 -18.12 11.74 15.27
N ASN A 108 -18.92 12.08 14.24
CA ASN A 108 -20.30 12.51 14.48
C ASN A 108 -21.15 11.23 14.61
N GLU A 109 -21.42 10.85 15.85
CA GLU A 109 -22.23 9.70 16.23
C GLU A 109 -23.59 9.72 15.49
N LYS A 110 -23.77 8.80 14.55
CA LYS A 110 -25.10 8.30 14.22
C LYS A 110 -25.30 6.98 14.96
N PRO A 111 -26.37 6.84 15.76
CA PRO A 111 -26.70 5.55 16.34
C PRO A 111 -27.01 4.58 15.20
N VAL A 112 -26.22 3.52 15.11
CA VAL A 112 -26.53 2.37 14.27
C VAL A 112 -27.59 1.58 15.03
N GLU A 113 -28.82 1.62 14.55
CA GLU A 113 -29.82 0.63 14.94
C GLU A 113 -29.32 -0.74 14.46
N GLU A 114 -29.13 -1.66 15.41
CA GLU A 114 -28.74 -3.04 15.15
C GLU A 114 -29.92 -3.76 14.48
N GLU A 115 -29.88 -3.89 13.15
CA GLU A 115 -30.60 -4.95 12.44
C GLU A 115 -29.63 -6.12 12.21
N GLU A 116 -29.61 -7.06 13.15
CA GLU A 116 -29.06 -8.39 12.94
C GLU A 116 -29.94 -9.16 11.94
N ASP A 117 -29.65 -9.02 10.65
CA ASP A 117 -30.17 -9.92 9.63
C ASP A 117 -29.31 -11.19 9.62
N ASP A 118 -29.56 -12.10 10.57
CA ASP A 118 -28.95 -13.43 10.63
C ASP A 118 -29.38 -14.27 9.40
N PRO A 119 -28.46 -14.61 8.48
CA PRO A 119 -28.79 -15.41 7.30
C PRO A 119 -29.18 -16.87 7.63
N PHE A 120 -29.07 -17.31 8.89
CA PHE A 120 -29.42 -18.65 9.36
C PHE A 120 -30.81 -18.75 10.01
N HIS A 121 -31.55 -17.64 10.16
CA HIS A 121 -32.91 -17.63 10.68
C HIS A 121 -34.01 -17.76 9.61
N ARG A 122 -33.78 -18.53 8.54
CA ARG A 122 -34.89 -18.96 7.68
C ARG A 122 -35.66 -20.10 8.34
N PRO A 123 -36.99 -19.99 8.52
CA PRO A 123 -37.79 -21.17 8.79
C PRO A 123 -37.62 -22.14 7.61
N VAL A 124 -37.20 -23.36 7.90
CA VAL A 124 -37.21 -24.46 6.93
C VAL A 124 -38.67 -24.72 6.58
N GLN A 125 -39.14 -24.12 5.49
CA GLN A 125 -40.40 -24.52 4.85
C GLN A 125 -40.09 -25.80 4.08
N GLY A 126 -40.40 -26.94 4.69
CA GLY A 126 -40.17 -28.27 4.14
C GLY A 126 -41.36 -29.17 4.45
N ASP A 127 -42.29 -29.19 3.51
CA ASP A 127 -43.12 -30.31 3.05
C ASP A 127 -44.11 -31.00 4.03
N GLU A 128 -45.39 -30.66 3.85
CA GLU A 128 -46.51 -31.57 4.12
C GLU A 128 -46.37 -32.84 3.25
N PRO A 129 -46.55 -34.05 3.82
CA PRO A 129 -46.61 -35.26 3.02
C PRO A 129 -47.97 -35.38 2.32
N ALA A 130 -47.94 -35.38 0.98
CA ALA A 130 -49.04 -35.83 0.15
C ALA A 130 -49.33 -37.33 0.40
N SER A 131 -50.45 -37.63 1.05
CA SER A 131 -51.03 -38.98 1.06
C SER A 131 -52.14 -39.05 0.02
N VAL A 132 -51.81 -39.69 -1.10
CA VAL A 132 -52.75 -40.04 -2.17
C VAL A 132 -53.40 -41.38 -1.83
N ALA A 133 -54.71 -41.43 -2.12
CA ALA A 133 -55.63 -42.53 -1.93
C ALA A 133 -55.17 -43.89 -2.50
N GLY A 134 -55.56 -44.94 -1.78
CA GLY A 134 -55.67 -46.33 -2.21
C GLY A 134 -56.69 -47.03 -1.33
#